data_AF-A0A073JT37-F1
#
_entry.id   AF-A0A073JT37-F1
#
_cell.length_a   1.000
_cell.length_b   1.000
_cell.length_c   1.000
_cell.angle_alpha   90.00
_cell.angle_beta   90.00
_cell.angle_gamma   90.00
#
_symmetry.space_group_name_H-M   'P 1'
#
loop_
_entity.id
_entity.type
_entity.pdbx_description
1 polymer ?
#
loop_
_entity_poly.entity_id
_entity_poly.type
_entity_poly.pdbx_seq_one_letter_code
_entity_poly.pdbx_strand_id
1 'polypeptide(L)'
;MRRNILFKVPLILLLMMATLFGGGMYDSAVYAFTNQVIQRGAVGEDVIELQSRLKYIGYYNGKVDGVFGWGTYWALRNFQEQFGLPVDGLAGGKTKQKLVKATKYEKSTANKGGTNTGNTNKNEGNKGSGSKPSTSTGTNVPNGYSQNDIQLMANAVYGEARGEPYIGQVAVAAVIINRVASASFPNTVSGVIFEPRAFTAVADGQIYLTPNETAKKAVIDALNGWDPTGEALYYFNPDTATSGWIWSRPQIKKIGKHIFCK
;
A
#
# COMPACT_ATOMS: atom_id res chain seq x y z
N MET A 1 42.13 -76.05 21.74
CA MET A 1 42.55 -74.92 20.88
C MET A 1 41.81 -75.01 19.53
N ARG A 2 41.19 -73.90 19.09
CA ARG A 2 40.75 -73.47 17.73
C ARG A 2 40.09 -74.54 16.81
N ARG A 3 38.76 -74.50 16.61
CA ARG A 3 37.93 -73.70 15.66
C ARG A 3 37.94 -74.24 14.23
N ASN A 4 36.75 -74.57 13.70
CA ASN A 4 36.27 -74.53 12.29
C ASN A 4 34.74 -74.79 12.31
N ILE A 5 33.85 -73.85 11.96
CA ILE A 5 33.39 -73.39 10.62
C ILE A 5 32.16 -74.19 10.07
N LEU A 6 31.03 -73.47 10.01
CA LEU A 6 29.94 -73.43 8.99
C LEU A 6 28.74 -74.43 8.93
N PHE A 7 27.58 -73.80 8.64
CA PHE A 7 26.28 -74.27 8.08
C PHE A 7 25.37 -75.10 9.03
N LYS A 8 24.06 -74.81 9.24
CA LYS A 8 22.96 -74.46 8.32
C LYS A 8 21.80 -73.74 9.06
N VAL A 9 21.21 -72.72 8.41
CA VAL A 9 19.82 -72.22 8.57
C VAL A 9 18.90 -73.23 7.81
N PRO A 10 17.60 -73.52 8.11
CA PRO A 10 16.50 -72.62 8.54
C PRO A 10 15.50 -73.20 9.60
N LEU A 11 14.62 -72.36 10.17
CA LEU A 11 13.13 -72.54 10.17
C LEU A 11 12.44 -71.47 11.05
N ILE A 12 11.91 -70.44 10.39
CA ILE A 12 10.62 -69.75 10.60
C ILE A 12 10.03 -69.78 12.03
N LEU A 13 10.00 -68.61 12.69
CA LEU A 13 8.82 -68.19 13.44
C LEU A 13 8.51 -66.70 13.17
N LEU A 14 7.34 -66.52 12.57
CA LEU A 14 6.70 -65.27 12.17
C LEU A 14 6.26 -64.46 13.40
N LEU A 15 6.71 -63.21 13.55
CA LEU A 15 5.95 -62.21 14.31
C LEU A 15 6.00 -60.86 13.57
N MET A 16 4.85 -60.48 13.02
CA MET A 16 4.55 -59.15 12.50
C MET A 16 4.89 -58.07 13.54
N MET A 17 5.63 -57.04 13.13
CA MET A 17 5.37 -55.70 13.67
C MET A 17 5.57 -54.67 12.57
N ALA A 18 4.43 -54.22 12.05
CA ALA A 18 4.32 -53.23 11.02
C ALA A 18 4.98 -51.92 11.45
N THR A 19 5.67 -51.34 10.49
CA THR A 19 6.18 -49.97 10.44
C THR A 19 5.15 -48.94 10.89
N LEU A 20 5.51 -48.09 11.85
CA LEU A 20 4.89 -46.77 12.05
C LEU A 20 6.00 -45.71 12.04
N PHE A 21 6.58 -45.48 10.86
CA PHE A 21 7.18 -44.18 10.56
C PHE A 21 6.02 -43.22 10.26
N GLY A 22 5.51 -42.57 11.30
CA GLY A 22 4.60 -41.45 11.18
C GLY A 22 5.34 -40.25 10.57
N GLY A 23 5.39 -40.19 9.24
CA GLY A 23 5.71 -38.97 8.53
C GLY A 23 4.59 -37.97 8.77
N GLY A 24 4.79 -37.03 9.69
CA GLY A 24 3.93 -35.86 9.81
C GLY A 24 3.91 -35.13 8.47
N MET A 25 2.75 -35.12 7.81
CA MET A 25 2.47 -34.21 6.73
C MET A 25 2.48 -32.80 7.31
N TYR A 26 3.55 -32.03 7.07
CA TYR A 26 3.54 -30.60 7.30
C TYR A 26 2.67 -29.99 6.21
N ASP A 27 1.41 -29.70 6.53
CA ASP A 27 0.50 -28.96 5.67
C ASP A 27 1.01 -27.51 5.56
N SER A 28 1.92 -27.27 4.61
CA SER A 28 2.40 -25.92 4.32
C SER A 28 1.33 -25.23 3.50
N ALA A 29 0.31 -24.70 4.16
CA ALA A 29 -0.66 -23.83 3.53
C ALA A 29 0.11 -22.67 2.86
N VAL A 30 0.20 -22.72 1.53
CA VAL A 30 0.78 -21.64 0.74
C VAL A 30 -0.19 -20.47 0.86
N TYR A 31 0.08 -19.56 1.80
CA TYR A 31 -0.70 -18.34 1.91
C TYR A 31 -0.55 -17.55 0.60
N ALA A 32 -1.68 -17.21 -0.04
CA ALA A 32 -1.70 -16.46 -1.30
C ALA A 32 -0.90 -15.15 -1.23
N PHE A 33 -0.78 -14.57 -0.03
CA PHE A 33 0.00 -13.38 0.22
C PHE A 33 0.87 -13.56 1.47
N THR A 34 2.01 -12.89 1.51
CA THR A 34 2.72 -12.63 2.77
C THR A 34 1.94 -11.66 3.67
N ASN A 35 2.41 -11.46 4.91
CA ASN A 35 1.84 -10.49 5.85
C ASN A 35 2.17 -9.02 5.52
N GLN A 36 3.05 -8.76 4.54
CA GLN A 36 3.46 -7.40 4.18
C GLN A 36 2.30 -6.62 3.55
N VAL A 37 2.12 -5.34 3.88
CA VAL A 37 1.18 -4.50 3.13
C VAL A 37 1.77 -4.15 1.79
N ILE A 38 1.02 -4.44 0.72
CA ILE A 38 1.46 -4.17 -0.65
C ILE A 38 0.92 -2.80 -1.06
N GLN A 39 1.79 -1.93 -1.58
CA GLN A 39 1.47 -0.58 -2.02
C GLN A 39 2.19 -0.27 -3.34
N ARG A 40 1.83 0.85 -3.98
CA ARG A 40 2.48 1.26 -5.23
C ARG A 40 4.00 1.40 -5.05
N GLY A 41 4.75 0.92 -6.03
CA GLY A 41 6.21 0.80 -5.99
C GLY A 41 6.71 -0.55 -5.46
N ALA A 42 5.86 -1.35 -4.83
CA ALA A 42 6.21 -2.72 -4.48
C ALA A 42 6.47 -3.57 -5.73
N VAL A 43 7.35 -4.55 -5.58
CA VAL A 43 7.65 -5.56 -6.62
C VAL A 43 7.66 -6.97 -6.03
N GLY A 44 7.45 -7.99 -6.86
CA GLY A 44 7.65 -9.40 -6.51
C GLY A 44 6.37 -10.24 -6.46
N GLU A 45 6.46 -11.44 -5.88
CA GLU A 45 5.42 -12.48 -5.88
C GLU A 45 4.07 -12.00 -5.33
N ASP A 46 4.08 -11.23 -4.24
CA ASP A 46 2.87 -10.66 -3.65
C ASP A 46 2.13 -9.72 -4.63
N VAL A 47 2.89 -8.99 -5.46
CA VAL A 47 2.32 -8.11 -6.51
C VAL A 47 1.80 -8.93 -7.68
N ILE A 48 2.50 -9.99 -8.07
CA ILE A 48 2.04 -10.94 -9.11
C ILE A 48 0.70 -11.54 -8.69
N GLU A 49 0.58 -11.99 -7.44
CA GLU A 49 -0.68 -12.53 -6.92
C GLU A 49 -1.78 -11.47 -6.93
N LEU A 50 -1.49 -10.26 -6.45
CA LEU A 50 -2.42 -9.13 -6.43
C LEU A 50 -2.95 -8.83 -7.84
N GLN A 51 -2.05 -8.65 -8.81
CA GLN A 51 -2.39 -8.39 -10.20
C GLN A 51 -3.17 -9.54 -10.83
N SER A 52 -2.79 -10.79 -10.56
CA SER A 52 -3.46 -11.99 -11.07
C SER A 52 -4.90 -12.07 -10.58
N ARG A 53 -5.10 -11.86 -9.27
CA ARG A 53 -6.43 -11.85 -8.65
C ARG A 53 -7.27 -10.71 -9.18
N LEU A 54 -6.77 -9.47 -9.17
CA LEU A 54 -7.48 -8.31 -9.74
C LEU A 54 -7.84 -8.52 -11.21
N LYS A 55 -6.95 -9.15 -11.99
CA LYS A 55 -7.21 -9.48 -13.40
C LYS A 55 -8.29 -10.54 -13.55
N TYR A 56 -8.27 -11.59 -12.73
CA TYR A 56 -9.27 -12.64 -12.73
C TYR A 56 -10.70 -12.12 -12.48
N ILE A 57 -10.86 -11.15 -11.57
CA ILE A 57 -12.16 -10.49 -11.31
C ILE A 57 -12.42 -9.24 -12.17
N GLY A 58 -11.61 -9.00 -13.21
CA GLY A 58 -11.87 -7.97 -14.22
C GLY A 58 -11.51 -6.53 -13.83
N TYR A 59 -10.79 -6.32 -12.73
CA TYR A 59 -10.35 -4.99 -12.29
C TYR A 59 -9.03 -4.55 -12.92
N TYR A 60 -8.20 -5.50 -13.37
CA TYR A 60 -6.88 -5.22 -13.93
C TYR A 60 -6.70 -5.82 -15.33
N ASN A 61 -6.49 -4.94 -16.33
CA ASN A 61 -6.31 -5.37 -17.72
C ASN A 61 -4.84 -5.40 -18.17
N GLY A 62 -3.91 -4.93 -17.33
CA GLY A 62 -2.48 -4.89 -17.63
C GLY A 62 -1.80 -6.26 -17.58
N LYS A 63 -0.47 -6.28 -17.82
CA LYS A 63 0.35 -7.48 -17.69
C LYS A 63 0.56 -7.80 -16.21
N VAL A 64 0.48 -9.08 -15.85
CA VAL A 64 0.95 -9.55 -14.54
C VAL A 64 2.48 -9.60 -14.60
N ASP A 65 3.13 -8.53 -14.20
CA ASP A 65 4.57 -8.33 -14.28
C ASP A 65 5.25 -8.26 -12.90
N GLY A 66 4.46 -8.33 -11.82
CA GLY A 66 4.97 -8.21 -10.46
C GLY A 66 5.42 -6.81 -10.11
N VAL A 67 5.02 -5.77 -10.86
CA VAL A 67 5.33 -4.37 -10.58
C VAL A 67 4.06 -3.61 -10.23
N PHE A 68 4.00 -3.07 -9.02
CA PHE A 68 2.83 -2.33 -8.56
C PHE A 68 2.92 -0.89 -9.08
N GLY A 69 2.58 -0.70 -10.35
CA GLY A 69 2.47 0.62 -10.99
C GLY A 69 1.06 1.22 -10.92
N TRP A 70 0.84 2.31 -11.68
CA TRP A 70 -0.44 3.05 -11.73
C TRP A 70 -1.63 2.20 -12.15
N GLY A 71 -1.45 1.30 -13.10
CA GLY A 71 -2.53 0.39 -13.52
C GLY A 71 -2.99 -0.52 -12.37
N THR A 72 -2.04 -1.09 -11.63
CA THR A 72 -2.33 -1.97 -10.47
C THR A 72 -3.00 -1.18 -9.35
N TYR A 73 -2.53 0.04 -9.11
CA TYR A 73 -3.09 0.95 -8.13
C TYR A 73 -4.57 1.27 -8.40
N TRP A 74 -4.89 1.66 -9.63
CA TRP A 74 -6.26 1.97 -10.00
C TRP A 74 -7.17 0.74 -9.96
N ALA A 75 -6.68 -0.40 -10.42
CA ALA A 75 -7.40 -1.67 -10.30
C ALA A 75 -7.73 -2.01 -8.84
N LEU A 76 -6.76 -1.84 -7.94
CA LEU A 76 -6.95 -2.10 -6.52
C LEU A 76 -7.97 -1.15 -5.89
N ARG A 77 -7.93 0.14 -6.22
CA ARG A 77 -8.90 1.12 -5.70
C ARG A 77 -10.31 0.86 -6.20
N ASN A 78 -10.47 0.56 -7.49
CA ASN A 78 -11.77 0.18 -8.04
C ASN A 78 -12.32 -1.08 -7.35
N PHE A 79 -11.45 -2.06 -7.07
CA PHE A 79 -11.81 -3.23 -6.27
C PHE A 79 -12.22 -2.84 -4.85
N GLN A 80 -11.45 -2.00 -4.17
CA GLN A 80 -11.78 -1.56 -2.81
C GLN A 80 -13.13 -0.86 -2.75
N GLU A 81 -13.41 0.02 -3.70
CA GLU A 81 -14.68 0.74 -3.82
C GLU A 81 -15.85 -0.24 -4.00
N GLN A 82 -15.78 -1.11 -5.00
CA GLN A 82 -16.84 -2.06 -5.32
C GLN A 82 -17.14 -3.05 -4.18
N PHE A 83 -16.14 -3.37 -3.37
CA PHE A 83 -16.28 -4.31 -2.26
C PHE A 83 -16.47 -3.64 -0.89
N GLY A 84 -16.69 -2.32 -0.85
CA GLY A 84 -16.99 -1.57 0.37
C GLY A 84 -15.82 -1.51 1.36
N LEU A 85 -14.59 -1.52 0.84
CA LEU A 85 -13.36 -1.40 1.62
C LEU A 85 -12.89 0.06 1.66
N PRO A 86 -12.00 0.43 2.60
CA PRO A 86 -11.27 1.68 2.51
C PRO A 86 -10.54 1.79 1.16
N VAL A 87 -10.81 2.85 0.40
CA VAL A 87 -10.25 3.10 -0.95
C VAL A 87 -8.91 3.83 -0.84
N ASP A 88 -7.99 3.22 -0.10
CA ASP A 88 -6.67 3.76 0.26
C ASP A 88 -5.54 3.30 -0.69
N GLY A 89 -5.82 2.41 -1.63
CA GLY A 89 -4.83 1.87 -2.56
C GLY A 89 -3.82 0.92 -1.90
N LEU A 90 -4.10 0.44 -0.68
CA LEU A 90 -3.25 -0.48 0.07
C LEU A 90 -3.86 -1.89 0.11
N ALA A 91 -3.08 -2.88 -0.31
CA ALA A 91 -3.42 -4.28 -0.16
C ALA A 91 -2.98 -4.79 1.23
N GLY A 92 -3.68 -4.29 2.27
CA GLY A 92 -3.58 -4.77 3.65
C GLY A 92 -4.36 -6.06 3.89
N GLY A 93 -4.32 -6.59 5.12
CA GLY A 93 -4.91 -7.89 5.46
C GLY A 93 -6.38 -8.05 5.08
N LYS A 94 -7.23 -7.04 5.35
CA LYS A 94 -8.66 -7.07 4.96
C LYS A 94 -8.84 -7.11 3.45
N THR A 95 -8.09 -6.28 2.71
CA THR A 95 -8.11 -6.23 1.24
C THR A 95 -7.67 -7.56 0.65
N LYS A 96 -6.55 -8.12 1.13
CA LYS A 96 -6.02 -9.43 0.72
C LYS A 96 -7.03 -10.56 0.98
N GLN A 97 -7.63 -10.61 2.17
CA GLN A 97 -8.67 -11.59 2.48
C GLN A 97 -9.89 -11.46 1.57
N LYS A 98 -10.30 -10.22 1.25
CA LYS A 98 -11.43 -9.98 0.34
C LYS A 98 -11.10 -10.43 -1.08
N LEU A 99 -9.88 -10.15 -1.59
CA LEU A 99 -9.39 -10.64 -2.88
C LEU A 99 -9.42 -12.16 -2.94
N VAL A 100 -8.87 -12.82 -1.91
CA VAL A 100 -8.85 -14.28 -1.82
C VAL A 100 -10.27 -14.86 -1.85
N LYS A 101 -11.21 -14.28 -1.10
CA LYS A 101 -12.62 -14.73 -1.10
C LYS A 101 -13.33 -14.44 -2.43
N ALA A 102 -13.02 -13.32 -3.08
CA ALA A 102 -13.64 -12.91 -4.34
C ALA A 102 -13.11 -13.69 -5.56
N THR A 103 -11.96 -14.34 -5.44
CA THR A 103 -11.31 -15.07 -6.52
C THR A 103 -11.25 -16.55 -6.15
N LYS A 104 -11.95 -17.42 -6.87
CA LYS A 104 -11.75 -18.88 -6.79
C LYS A 104 -10.44 -19.29 -7.48
N TYR A 105 -9.36 -18.63 -7.09
CA TYR A 105 -8.02 -18.86 -7.60
C TYR A 105 -7.30 -19.76 -6.59
N GLU A 106 -7.38 -21.06 -6.82
CA GLU A 106 -6.37 -21.99 -6.34
C GLU A 106 -5.22 -21.93 -7.33
N LYS A 107 -4.01 -21.61 -6.85
CA LYS A 107 -2.78 -21.60 -7.65
C LYS A 107 -2.54 -23.05 -8.11
N SER A 108 -3.05 -23.44 -9.28
CA SER A 108 -2.74 -24.77 -9.84
C SER A 108 -1.25 -24.82 -10.16
N THR A 109 -0.49 -25.44 -9.27
CA THR A 109 0.71 -26.25 -9.57
C THR A 109 1.48 -25.86 -10.83
N ALA A 110 2.15 -24.70 -10.82
CA ALA A 110 3.19 -24.37 -11.80
C ALA A 110 4.54 -24.20 -11.08
N ASN A 111 5.41 -25.16 -11.36
CA ASN A 111 6.85 -25.26 -11.09
C ASN A 111 7.36 -25.64 -9.69
N LYS A 112 7.70 -26.93 -9.60
CA LYS A 112 8.81 -27.49 -8.83
C LYS A 112 10.13 -26.81 -9.24
N GLY A 113 10.86 -26.31 -8.24
CA GLY A 113 12.26 -25.91 -8.36
C GLY A 113 12.73 -25.29 -7.05
N GLY A 114 13.40 -26.08 -6.21
CA GLY A 114 13.97 -25.64 -4.93
C GLY A 114 14.94 -24.46 -5.10
N THR A 115 15.17 -23.65 -4.08
CA THR A 115 16.15 -24.01 -3.04
C THR A 115 15.90 -23.37 -1.66
N ASN A 116 16.31 -24.12 -0.64
CA ASN A 116 16.45 -23.77 0.76
C ASN A 116 17.25 -22.48 1.01
N THR A 117 16.80 -21.68 1.98
CA THR A 117 17.57 -21.04 3.07
C THR A 117 16.48 -20.50 4.01
N GLY A 118 16.35 -20.83 5.28
CA GLY A 118 17.34 -21.05 6.31
C GLY A 118 16.68 -20.50 7.58
N ASN A 119 16.29 -21.41 8.46
CA ASN A 119 15.60 -21.21 9.72
C ASN A 119 16.41 -20.39 10.74
N THR A 120 15.71 -19.75 11.69
CA THR A 120 16.01 -19.51 13.14
C THR A 120 15.63 -18.08 13.55
N ASN A 121 15.02 -17.79 14.71
CA ASN A 121 14.58 -18.61 15.83
C ASN A 121 13.51 -17.84 16.64
N LYS A 122 12.64 -18.62 17.30
CA LYS A 122 11.80 -18.23 18.44
C LYS A 122 12.63 -17.65 19.59
N ASN A 123 12.04 -16.76 20.38
CA ASN A 123 11.93 -17.00 21.82
C ASN A 123 10.78 -16.21 22.45
N GLU A 124 10.06 -16.93 23.31
CA GLU A 124 8.91 -16.50 24.10
C GLU A 124 9.33 -15.77 25.38
N GLY A 125 8.45 -14.85 25.83
CA GLY A 125 8.07 -14.73 27.24
C GLY A 125 8.78 -13.67 28.10
N ASN A 126 8.06 -12.59 28.43
CA ASN A 126 7.90 -12.19 29.83
C ASN A 126 6.62 -11.36 30.07
N LYS A 127 5.93 -11.65 31.18
CA LYS A 127 4.73 -10.99 31.71
C LYS A 127 5.13 -9.72 32.48
N GLY A 128 4.39 -8.63 32.26
CA GLY A 128 4.40 -7.43 33.11
C GLY A 128 3.12 -6.61 32.86
N SER A 129 2.34 -6.42 33.92
CA SER A 129 1.00 -5.82 33.93
C SER A 129 1.04 -4.29 33.89
N GLY A 130 0.04 -3.67 33.26
CA GLY A 130 -0.47 -2.35 33.67
C GLY A 130 -0.20 -1.15 32.77
N SER A 131 -0.86 -1.07 31.62
CA SER A 131 -1.48 0.17 31.12
C SER A 131 -2.17 -0.10 29.77
N LYS A 132 -3.45 0.25 29.68
CA LYS A 132 -4.34 0.05 28.53
C LYS A 132 -3.75 0.71 27.28
N PRO A 133 -3.29 -0.03 26.25
CA PRO A 133 -2.88 0.58 24.99
C PRO A 133 -4.12 0.76 24.12
N SER A 134 -4.40 2.01 23.81
CA SER A 134 -5.27 2.42 22.71
C SER A 134 -4.91 1.63 21.46
N THR A 135 -5.90 0.99 20.85
CA THR A 135 -5.79 0.24 19.60
C THR A 135 -5.30 1.18 18.49
N SER A 136 -3.98 1.27 18.30
CA SER A 136 -3.38 1.85 17.12
C SER A 136 -3.69 0.92 15.95
N THR A 137 -4.79 1.23 15.26
CA THR A 137 -5.02 0.69 13.93
C THR A 137 -3.89 1.24 13.07
N GLY A 138 -2.89 0.40 12.76
CA GLY A 138 -1.74 0.79 11.97
C GLY A 138 -2.16 1.21 10.55
N THR A 139 -2.51 2.48 10.37
CA THR A 139 -2.48 3.12 9.06
C THR A 139 -1.02 3.20 8.64
N ASN A 140 -0.57 2.28 7.80
CA ASN A 140 0.72 2.34 7.14
C ASN A 140 0.79 3.66 6.37
N VAL A 141 1.52 4.62 6.92
CA VAL A 141 1.83 5.89 6.25
C VAL A 141 2.89 5.64 5.18
N PRO A 142 2.83 6.29 4.02
CA PRO A 142 3.91 6.27 3.05
C PRO A 142 5.24 6.68 3.73
N ASN A 143 6.32 5.92 3.50
CA ASN A 143 7.64 6.19 4.08
C ASN A 143 8.04 7.66 3.84
N GLY A 144 8.45 8.36 4.91
CA GLY A 144 8.90 9.76 4.85
C GLY A 144 7.87 10.80 5.31
N TYR A 145 6.62 10.40 5.59
CA TYR A 145 5.57 11.31 6.07
C TYR A 145 4.96 10.80 7.38
N SER A 146 4.86 11.69 8.37
CA SER A 146 4.19 11.39 9.64
C SER A 146 2.67 11.45 9.51
N GLN A 147 1.94 10.90 10.48
CA GLN A 147 0.48 11.09 10.54
C GLN A 147 0.09 12.56 10.67
N ASN A 148 0.92 13.36 11.34
CA ASN A 148 0.70 14.80 11.46
C ASN A 148 0.85 15.48 10.08
N ASP A 149 1.85 15.10 9.29
CA ASP A 149 2.00 15.64 7.92
C ASP A 149 0.77 15.33 7.06
N ILE A 150 0.27 14.09 7.12
CA ILE A 150 -0.93 13.69 6.39
C ILE A 150 -2.15 14.49 6.85
N GLN A 151 -2.29 14.74 8.15
CA GLN A 151 -3.39 15.55 8.69
C GLN A 151 -3.31 17.01 8.21
N LEU A 152 -2.12 17.63 8.29
CA LEU A 152 -1.90 18.99 7.80
C LEU A 152 -2.21 19.09 6.31
N MET A 153 -1.66 18.19 5.49
CA MET A 153 -1.91 18.15 4.05
C MET A 153 -3.39 17.98 3.74
N ALA A 154 -4.09 17.09 4.46
CA ALA A 154 -5.49 16.81 4.18
C ALA A 154 -6.38 18.02 4.53
N ASN A 155 -6.08 18.73 5.61
CA ASN A 155 -6.79 19.96 5.97
C ASN A 155 -6.50 21.11 4.98
N ALA A 156 -5.25 21.24 4.54
CA ALA A 156 -4.88 22.18 3.48
C ALA A 156 -5.61 21.88 2.17
N VAL A 157 -5.56 20.63 1.70
CA VAL A 157 -6.28 20.17 0.48
C VAL A 157 -7.77 20.41 0.59
N TYR A 158 -8.37 20.17 1.76
CA TYR A 158 -9.79 20.43 1.96
C TYR A 158 -10.14 21.92 1.87
N GLY A 159 -9.32 22.82 2.45
CA GLY A 159 -9.54 24.27 2.31
C GLY A 159 -9.50 24.73 0.86
N GLU A 160 -8.57 24.17 0.08
CA GLU A 160 -8.32 24.61 -1.29
C GLU A 160 -9.25 23.97 -2.33
N ALA A 161 -9.64 22.70 -2.13
CA ALA A 161 -10.32 21.90 -3.15
C ALA A 161 -11.64 21.26 -2.66
N ARG A 162 -12.25 21.79 -1.60
CA ARG A 162 -13.59 21.37 -1.19
C ARG A 162 -14.60 21.64 -2.32
N GLY A 163 -15.34 20.60 -2.70
CA GLY A 163 -16.33 20.68 -3.78
C GLY A 163 -15.75 20.53 -5.18
N GLU A 164 -14.43 20.43 -5.33
CA GLU A 164 -13.77 20.09 -6.58
C GLU A 164 -13.91 18.57 -6.87
N PRO A 165 -13.82 18.16 -8.15
CA PRO A 165 -13.74 16.73 -8.48
C PRO A 165 -12.55 16.08 -7.77
N TYR A 166 -12.62 14.78 -7.51
CA TYR A 166 -11.60 14.07 -6.73
C TYR A 166 -10.17 14.26 -7.29
N ILE A 167 -10.03 14.24 -8.62
CA ILE A 167 -8.77 14.53 -9.31
C ILE A 167 -8.21 15.93 -9.00
N GLY A 168 -9.07 16.92 -8.72
CA GLY A 168 -8.67 18.26 -8.29
C GLY A 168 -8.17 18.30 -6.85
N GLN A 169 -8.72 17.47 -5.96
CA GLN A 169 -8.20 17.32 -4.59
C GLN A 169 -6.81 16.66 -4.60
N VAL A 170 -6.64 15.60 -5.41
CA VAL A 170 -5.34 14.95 -5.60
C VAL A 170 -4.34 15.92 -6.23
N ALA A 171 -4.78 16.76 -7.16
CA ALA A 171 -3.94 17.78 -7.80
C ALA A 171 -3.35 18.78 -6.79
N VAL A 172 -4.15 19.29 -5.84
CA VAL A 172 -3.63 20.18 -4.79
C VAL A 172 -2.65 19.43 -3.88
N ALA A 173 -2.94 18.18 -3.51
CA ALA A 173 -2.02 17.38 -2.71
C ALA A 173 -0.68 17.14 -3.43
N ALA A 174 -0.71 16.87 -4.74
CA ALA A 174 0.48 16.72 -5.57
C ALA A 174 1.30 18.02 -5.61
N VAL A 175 0.67 19.19 -5.71
CA VAL A 175 1.37 20.48 -5.63
C VAL A 175 2.11 20.64 -4.30
N ILE A 176 1.52 20.24 -3.16
CA ILE A 176 2.22 20.28 -1.86
C ILE A 176 3.49 19.41 -1.92
N ILE A 177 3.39 18.20 -2.45
CA ILE A 177 4.53 17.26 -2.56
C ILE A 177 5.60 17.81 -3.53
N ASN A 178 5.18 18.38 -4.66
CA ASN A 178 6.08 19.00 -5.64
C ASN A 178 6.84 20.19 -5.03
N ARG A 179 6.18 20.98 -4.17
CA ARG A 179 6.83 22.05 -3.41
C ARG A 179 7.86 21.49 -2.43
N VAL A 180 7.50 20.47 -1.64
CA VAL A 180 8.46 19.82 -0.72
C VAL A 180 9.70 19.30 -1.45
N ALA A 181 9.54 18.81 -2.68
CA ALA A 181 10.64 18.33 -3.53
C ALA A 181 11.42 19.43 -4.26
N SER A 182 10.90 20.67 -4.31
CA SER A 182 11.48 21.77 -5.07
C SER A 182 12.42 22.62 -4.22
N ALA A 183 13.59 22.94 -4.76
CA ALA A 183 14.55 23.84 -4.11
C ALA A 183 14.04 25.28 -3.93
N SER A 184 12.92 25.65 -4.57
CA SER A 184 12.31 26.98 -4.46
C SER A 184 11.34 27.13 -3.27
N PHE A 185 11.14 26.06 -2.49
CA PHE A 185 10.21 26.02 -1.37
C PHE A 185 10.86 25.32 -0.16
N PRO A 186 10.27 25.45 1.04
CA PRO A 186 10.69 24.65 2.18
C PRO A 186 10.63 23.15 1.88
N ASN A 187 11.59 22.39 2.40
CA ASN A 187 11.73 20.96 2.16
C ASN A 187 10.97 20.08 3.19
N THR A 188 9.96 20.64 3.86
CA THR A 188 9.09 19.92 4.81
C THR A 188 7.63 20.28 4.54
N VAL A 189 6.72 19.34 4.81
CA VAL A 189 5.28 19.56 4.67
C VAL A 189 4.81 20.75 5.49
N SER A 190 5.22 20.82 6.76
CA SER A 190 4.92 21.95 7.63
C SER A 190 5.42 23.26 7.02
N GLY A 191 6.68 23.30 6.58
CA GLY A 191 7.24 24.50 5.93
C GLY A 191 6.41 24.95 4.73
N VAL A 192 6.06 24.05 3.82
CA VAL A 192 5.25 24.37 2.64
C VAL A 192 3.85 24.86 3.02
N ILE A 193 3.20 24.22 3.99
CA ILE A 193 1.82 24.54 4.37
C ILE A 193 1.74 25.88 5.12
N PHE A 194 2.71 26.18 5.97
CA PHE A 194 2.74 27.41 6.77
C PHE A 194 3.42 28.60 6.09
N GLU A 195 3.88 28.46 4.84
CA GLU A 195 4.32 29.60 4.04
C GLU A 195 3.21 30.68 3.99
N PRO A 196 3.54 31.97 4.21
CA PRO A 196 2.53 33.02 4.33
C PRO A 196 1.58 33.07 3.13
N ARG A 197 0.28 32.87 3.41
CA ARG A 197 -0.83 32.89 2.43
C ARG A 197 -0.78 31.78 1.37
N ALA A 198 -0.04 30.68 1.62
CA ALA A 198 0.02 29.55 0.70
C ALA A 198 -1.28 28.72 0.69
N PHE A 199 -1.96 28.62 1.83
CA PHE A 199 -3.18 27.83 2.02
C PHE A 199 -4.18 28.56 2.91
N THR A 200 -5.43 28.65 2.45
CA THR A 200 -6.53 29.33 3.17
C THR A 200 -6.83 28.68 4.52
N ALA A 201 -6.75 27.35 4.60
CA ALA A 201 -7.00 26.56 5.82
C ALA A 201 -6.12 26.96 7.02
N VAL A 202 -4.92 27.53 6.79
CA VAL A 202 -4.06 28.05 7.85
C VAL A 202 -4.63 29.35 8.41
N ALA A 203 -4.98 30.30 7.53
CA ALA A 203 -5.54 31.59 7.92
C ALA A 203 -6.91 31.43 8.61
N ASP A 204 -7.71 30.48 8.15
CA ASP A 204 -9.06 30.20 8.68
C ASP A 204 -9.04 29.32 9.95
N GLY A 205 -7.85 28.98 10.47
CA GLY A 205 -7.68 28.16 11.68
C GLY A 205 -8.15 26.71 11.55
N GLN A 206 -8.39 26.22 10.33
CA GLN A 206 -8.93 24.88 10.06
C GLN A 206 -7.84 23.80 10.01
N ILE A 207 -6.56 24.18 10.08
CA ILE A 207 -5.43 23.28 9.82
C ILE A 207 -5.24 22.16 10.88
N TYR A 208 -5.80 22.33 12.09
CA TYR A 208 -5.69 21.34 13.19
C TYR A 208 -6.98 20.53 13.43
N LEU A 209 -7.97 20.63 12.54
CA LEU A 209 -9.22 19.88 12.66
C LEU A 209 -9.06 18.41 12.23
N THR A 210 -10.08 17.60 12.51
CA THR A 210 -10.18 16.25 11.95
C THR A 210 -10.31 16.33 10.43
N PRO A 211 -9.41 15.68 9.66
CA PRO A 211 -9.45 15.76 8.21
C PRO A 211 -10.71 15.19 7.58
N ASN A 212 -11.17 15.86 6.53
CA ASN A 212 -12.14 15.26 5.63
C ASN A 212 -11.59 13.97 5.02
N GLU A 213 -12.38 12.89 5.04
CA GLU A 213 -11.92 11.58 4.58
C GLU A 213 -11.51 11.58 3.10
N THR A 214 -12.22 12.34 2.25
CA THR A 214 -11.92 12.41 0.81
C THR A 214 -10.62 13.16 0.56
N ALA A 215 -10.39 14.27 1.26
CA ALA A 215 -9.13 15.02 1.18
C ALA A 215 -7.95 14.19 1.70
N LYS A 216 -8.14 13.45 2.81
CA LYS A 216 -7.12 12.53 3.33
C LYS A 216 -6.79 11.43 2.32
N LYS A 217 -7.80 10.82 1.68
CA LYS A 217 -7.57 9.85 0.61
C LYS A 217 -6.79 10.48 -0.54
N ALA A 218 -7.16 11.70 -0.96
CA ALA A 218 -6.46 12.41 -2.03
C ALA A 218 -4.98 12.68 -1.72
N VAL A 219 -4.65 12.98 -0.46
CA VAL A 219 -3.27 13.09 0.01
C VAL A 219 -2.53 11.76 -0.08
N ILE A 220 -3.13 10.67 0.40
CA ILE A 220 -2.52 9.34 0.31
C ILE A 220 -2.29 8.95 -1.15
N ASP A 221 -3.24 9.27 -2.03
CA ASP A 221 -3.13 9.02 -3.47
C ASP A 221 -1.96 9.79 -4.10
N ALA A 222 -1.80 11.07 -3.75
CA ALA A 222 -0.68 11.88 -4.22
C ALA A 222 0.67 11.44 -3.61
N LEU A 223 0.72 11.03 -2.34
CA LEU A 223 1.92 10.46 -1.69
C LEU A 223 2.31 9.11 -2.27
N ASN A 224 1.31 8.34 -2.66
CA ASN A 224 1.49 7.18 -3.52
C ASN A 224 1.88 7.60 -4.93
N GLY A 225 2.20 8.86 -5.23
CA GLY A 225 2.79 9.37 -6.47
C GLY A 225 1.81 9.85 -7.53
N TRP A 226 0.51 9.93 -7.24
CA TRP A 226 -0.45 10.32 -8.26
C TRP A 226 -0.37 11.83 -8.43
N ASP A 227 0.33 12.27 -9.47
CA ASP A 227 0.36 13.66 -9.87
C ASP A 227 -0.45 13.89 -11.16
N PRO A 228 -1.72 14.34 -11.07
CA PRO A 228 -2.50 14.68 -12.26
C PRO A 228 -2.08 16.03 -12.88
N THR A 229 -1.25 16.83 -12.21
CA THR A 229 -0.92 18.21 -12.58
C THR A 229 0.19 18.31 -13.62
N GLY A 230 1.10 17.35 -13.65
CA GLY A 230 2.32 17.41 -14.46
C GLY A 230 3.43 18.23 -13.80
N GLU A 231 3.70 17.96 -12.52
CA GLU A 231 4.72 18.62 -11.70
C GLU A 231 4.44 20.11 -11.47
N ALA A 232 3.17 20.49 -11.31
CA ALA A 232 2.81 21.87 -11.02
C ALA A 232 3.32 22.30 -9.63
N LEU A 233 3.74 23.55 -9.53
CA LEU A 233 4.14 24.20 -8.27
C LEU A 233 3.12 25.25 -7.83
N TYR A 234 2.26 25.68 -8.75
CA TYR A 234 1.26 26.72 -8.54
C TYR A 234 -0.08 26.31 -9.12
N TYR A 235 -1.15 26.90 -8.59
CA TYR A 235 -2.47 26.84 -9.19
C TYR A 235 -3.26 28.11 -8.86
N PHE A 236 -4.28 28.40 -9.65
CA PHE A 236 -5.19 29.51 -9.39
C PHE A 236 -6.57 29.26 -9.99
N ASN A 237 -7.59 29.90 -9.44
CA ASN A 237 -8.90 29.98 -10.07
C ASN A 237 -8.92 31.19 -11.02
N PRO A 238 -9.06 31.00 -12.34
CA PRO A 238 -9.04 32.10 -13.32
C PRO A 238 -10.21 33.08 -13.13
N ASP A 239 -11.30 32.65 -12.48
CA ASP A 239 -12.47 33.48 -12.26
C ASP A 239 -12.27 34.48 -11.10
N THR A 240 -11.31 34.23 -10.21
CA THR A 240 -11.08 35.05 -9.00
C THR A 240 -9.64 35.58 -8.87
N ALA A 241 -8.70 35.07 -9.66
CA ALA A 241 -7.29 35.45 -9.55
C ALA A 241 -7.00 36.85 -10.09
N THR A 242 -6.54 37.74 -9.21
CA THR A 242 -6.20 39.13 -9.54
C THR A 242 -4.69 39.37 -9.70
N SER A 243 -3.84 38.43 -9.30
CA SER A 243 -2.38 38.59 -9.34
C SER A 243 -1.84 38.49 -10.77
N GLY A 244 -1.30 39.58 -11.34
CA GLY A 244 -0.68 39.54 -12.68
C GLY A 244 0.47 38.52 -12.78
N TRP A 245 1.19 38.29 -11.68
CA TRP A 245 2.29 37.32 -11.62
C TRP A 245 1.82 35.86 -11.79
N ILE A 246 0.63 35.49 -11.30
CA ILE A 246 0.14 34.11 -11.46
C ILE A 246 -0.25 33.83 -12.91
N TRP A 247 -0.79 34.83 -13.60
CA TRP A 247 -1.16 34.77 -15.01
C TRP A 247 0.06 34.67 -15.94
N SER A 248 1.23 35.14 -15.50
CA SER A 248 2.48 35.01 -16.27
C SER A 248 3.16 33.64 -16.13
N ARG A 249 2.66 32.75 -15.25
CA ARG A 249 3.23 31.41 -15.09
C ARG A 249 2.87 30.51 -16.28
N PRO A 250 3.77 29.63 -16.75
CA PRO A 250 3.44 28.65 -17.78
C PRO A 250 2.30 27.71 -17.33
N GLN A 251 1.16 27.80 -18.00
CA GLN A 251 -0.03 27.01 -17.69
C GLN A 251 0.10 25.60 -18.25
N ILE A 252 -0.17 24.59 -17.43
CA ILE A 252 -0.08 23.18 -17.81
C ILE A 252 -1.45 22.66 -18.25
N LYS A 253 -2.46 22.78 -17.37
CA LYS A 253 -3.82 22.30 -17.60
C LYS A 253 -4.81 22.88 -16.59
N LYS A 254 -6.11 22.73 -16.87
CA LYS A 254 -7.20 23.03 -15.94
C LYS A 254 -7.82 21.73 -15.41
N ILE A 255 -8.01 21.63 -14.09
CA ILE A 255 -8.74 20.55 -13.42
C ILE A 255 -9.76 21.20 -12.50
N GLY A 256 -11.05 20.97 -12.75
CA GLY A 256 -12.13 21.68 -12.06
C GLY A 256 -12.01 23.19 -12.26
N LYS A 257 -12.01 23.95 -11.17
CA LYS A 257 -11.86 25.41 -11.20
C LYS A 257 -10.40 25.88 -11.27
N HIS A 258 -9.43 25.00 -11.05
CA HIS A 258 -8.02 25.41 -10.95
C HIS A 258 -7.26 25.20 -12.25
N ILE A 259 -6.50 26.23 -12.65
CA ILE A 259 -5.41 26.12 -13.64
C ILE A 259 -4.12 25.84 -12.87
N PHE A 260 -3.40 24.79 -13.26
CA PHE A 260 -2.13 24.36 -12.66
C PHE A 260 -0.94 24.82 -13.52
N CYS A 261 0.12 25.31 -12.88
CA CYS A 261 1.24 25.98 -13.54
C CYS A 261 2.61 25.60 -12.95
N LYS A 262 3.66 25.81 -13.75
CA LYS A 262 5.07 25.74 -13.31
C LYS A 262 5.56 27.07 -12.76
#